data_AF-A0A377J351-F1
#
_entry.id   AF-A0A377J351-F1
#
_cell.length_a   1.000
_cell.length_b   1.000
_cell.length_c   1.000
_cell.angle_alpha   90.00
_cell.angle_beta   90.00
_cell.angle_gamma   90.00
#
_symmetry.space_group_name_H-M   'P 1'
#
loop_
_entity.id
_entity.type
_entity.pdbx_description
1 polymer ?
#
loop_
_entity_poly.entity_id
_entity_poly.type
_entity_poly.pdbx_seq_one_letter_code
_entity_poly.pdbx_strand_id
1 'polypeptide(L)'
;MPNSKIDEIIEIIAKELESTKAKNNHLTLTLNDIYDTFNDLGLKIDRCDENTDSIIKMLKNKDYLQIDSFIFALIRLHKATRKA
;
A
#
# COMPACT_ATOMS: atom_id res chain seq x y z
N MET A 1 -8.26 2.85 23.75
CA MET A 1 -6.82 2.98 23.44
C MET A 1 -6.67 2.76 21.95
N PRO A 2 -5.98 3.64 21.21
CA PRO A 2 -5.48 3.29 19.89
C PRO A 2 -4.69 2.00 20.04
N ASN A 3 -4.91 1.04 19.16
CA ASN A 3 -4.36 -0.30 19.32
C ASN A 3 -2.89 -0.21 18.92
N SER A 4 -2.00 0.11 19.88
CA SER A 4 -0.66 0.66 19.63
C SER A 4 0.16 -0.08 18.58
N LYS A 5 0.00 -1.41 18.48
CA LYS A 5 0.67 -2.26 17.49
C LYS A 5 0.18 -2.07 16.06
N ILE A 6 -1.12 -1.77 15.88
CA ILE A 6 -1.68 -1.50 14.56
C ILE A 6 -1.18 -0.17 14.05
N ASP A 7 -1.16 0.85 14.92
CA ASP A 7 -0.67 2.18 14.58
C ASP A 7 0.83 2.12 14.22
N GLU A 8 1.63 1.35 14.95
CA GLU A 8 3.03 1.06 14.61
C GLU A 8 3.19 0.40 13.23
N ILE A 9 2.35 -0.57 12.88
CA ILE A 9 2.38 -1.24 11.57
C ILE A 9 2.04 -0.25 10.45
N ILE A 10 1.02 0.58 10.65
CA ILE A 10 0.63 1.61 9.67
C ILE A 10 1.79 2.58 9.47
N GLU A 11 2.43 3.03 10.55
CA GLU A 11 3.57 3.94 10.46
C GLU A 11 4.75 3.32 9.72
N ILE A 12 5.06 2.03 9.93
CA ILE A 12 6.11 1.31 9.21
C ILE A 12 5.80 1.28 7.70
N ILE A 13 4.57 0.91 7.33
CA ILE A 13 4.18 0.82 5.92
C ILE A 13 4.18 2.21 5.26
N ALA A 14 3.70 3.24 5.96
CA ALA A 14 3.71 4.62 5.46
C ALA A 14 5.14 5.12 5.22
N LYS A 15 6.07 4.85 6.14
CA LYS A 15 7.48 5.19 5.98
C LYS A 15 8.11 4.48 4.78
N GLU A 16 7.81 3.20 4.59
CA GLU A 16 8.34 2.44 3.46
C GLU A 16 7.79 2.92 2.11
N LEU A 17 6.51 3.30 2.07
CA LEU A 17 5.88 3.89 0.87
C LEU A 17 6.55 5.21 0.48
N GLU A 18 6.79 6.08 1.46
CA GLU A 18 7.49 7.35 1.24
C GLU A 18 8.95 7.13 0.84
N SER A 19 9.64 6.19 1.47
CA SER A 19 11.01 5.77 1.14
C SER A 19 11.12 5.27 -0.31
N THR A 20 10.23 4.36 -0.72
CA THR A 20 10.18 3.80 -2.06
C THR A 20 9.88 4.88 -3.11
N LYS A 21 8.88 5.73 -2.83
CA LYS A 21 8.53 6.87 -3.70
C LYS A 21 9.74 7.81 -3.90
N ALA A 22 10.45 8.14 -2.81
CA ALA A 22 11.62 9.00 -2.85
C ALA A 22 12.80 8.35 -3.60
N LYS A 23 13.05 7.06 -3.36
CA LYS A 23 14.07 6.27 -4.07
C LYS A 23 13.84 6.25 -5.58
N ASN A 24 12.57 6.19 -6.00
CA ASN A 24 12.17 6.19 -7.40
C ASN A 24 12.00 7.60 -7.99
N ASN A 25 12.27 8.67 -7.24
CA ASN A 25 12.10 10.07 -7.65
C ASN A 25 10.67 10.42 -8.11
N HIS A 26 9.66 9.76 -7.55
CA HIS A 26 8.27 10.03 -7.90
C HIS A 26 7.68 11.18 -7.05
N LEU A 27 6.94 12.09 -7.69
CA LEU A 27 6.25 13.19 -6.99
C LEU A 27 5.00 12.71 -6.24
N THR A 28 4.38 11.63 -6.73
CA THR A 28 3.17 11.03 -6.17
C THR A 28 3.32 9.51 -6.17
N LEU A 29 2.65 8.82 -5.24
CA LEU A 29 2.64 7.36 -5.23
C LEU A 29 2.13 6.80 -6.56
N THR A 30 2.87 5.84 -7.10
CA THR A 30 2.51 5.09 -8.29
C THR A 30 2.11 3.66 -7.94
N LEU A 31 1.53 2.96 -8.91
CA LEU A 31 1.22 1.54 -8.79
C LEU A 31 2.48 0.71 -8.46
N ASN A 32 3.61 1.04 -9.10
CA ASN A 32 4.87 0.33 -8.88
C ASN A 32 5.40 0.58 -7.47
N ASP A 33 5.34 1.81 -6.96
CA ASP A 33 5.79 2.09 -5.58
C ASP A 33 5.03 1.25 -4.55
N ILE A 34 3.74 1.03 -4.77
CA ILE A 34 2.92 0.20 -3.89
C ILE A 34 3.35 -1.26 -3.96
N TYR A 35 3.50 -1.81 -5.17
CA TYR A 35 3.93 -3.20 -5.31
C TYR A 35 5.34 -3.43 -4.79
N ASP A 36 6.25 -2.49 -5.02
CA ASP A 36 7.64 -2.60 -4.57
C ASP A 36 7.71 -2.50 -3.04
N THR A 37 7.01 -1.54 -2.43
CA THR A 37 6.89 -1.44 -0.97
C THR A 37 6.33 -2.73 -0.35
N PHE A 38 5.22 -3.24 -0.89
CA PHE A 38 4.61 -4.46 -0.36
C PHE A 38 5.48 -5.70 -0.60
N ASN A 39 6.25 -5.73 -1.67
CA ASN A 39 7.22 -6.80 -1.93
C ASN A 39 8.39 -6.74 -0.93
N ASP A 40 8.94 -5.55 -0.68
CA ASP A 40 10.06 -5.34 0.25
C ASP A 40 9.66 -5.66 1.70
N LEU A 41 8.40 -5.44 2.06
CA LEU A 41 7.82 -5.84 3.36
C LEU A 41 7.41 -7.32 3.43
N GLY A 42 7.56 -8.11 2.36
CA GLY A 42 7.10 -9.50 2.31
C GLY A 42 5.56 -9.67 2.30
N LEU A 43 4.83 -8.58 2.06
CA LEU A 43 3.37 -8.50 1.97
C LEU A 43 2.88 -8.60 0.53
N LYS A 44 3.41 -9.55 -0.26
CA LYS A 44 3.14 -9.66 -1.70
C LYS A 44 1.64 -9.55 -2.05
N ILE A 45 1.29 -8.57 -2.89
CA ILE A 45 0.00 -8.48 -3.58
C ILE A 45 0.22 -9.01 -4.99
N ASP A 46 -0.63 -9.94 -5.46
CA ASP A 46 -0.48 -10.47 -6.80
C ASP A 46 -0.80 -9.41 -7.85
N ARG A 47 0.06 -9.34 -8.87
CA ARG A 47 -0.08 -8.45 -10.02
C ARG A 47 -1.05 -9.08 -11.03
N CYS A 48 -2.34 -9.05 -10.71
CA CYS A 48 -3.43 -9.37 -11.63
C CYS A 48 -4.26 -8.11 -11.95
N ASP A 49 -5.07 -8.18 -13.00
CA ASP A 49 -5.88 -7.05 -13.48
C ASP A 49 -6.80 -6.50 -12.37
N GLU A 50 -7.44 -7.36 -11.60
CA GLU A 50 -8.37 -6.96 -10.54
C GLU A 50 -7.70 -6.14 -9.41
N ASN A 51 -6.54 -6.62 -8.93
CA ASN A 51 -5.78 -5.93 -7.88
C ASN A 51 -5.19 -4.63 -8.43
N THR A 52 -4.67 -4.68 -9.66
CA THR A 52 -4.10 -3.53 -10.36
C THR A 52 -5.14 -2.43 -10.53
N ASP A 53 -6.33 -2.76 -11.02
CA ASP A 53 -7.44 -1.83 -11.21
C ASP A 53 -7.90 -1.23 -9.88
N SER A 54 -7.98 -2.05 -8.83
CA SER A 54 -8.32 -1.60 -7.49
C SER A 54 -7.31 -0.58 -6.96
N ILE A 55 -6.01 -0.87 -7.09
CA ILE A 55 -4.95 0.04 -6.65
C ILE A 55 -4.94 1.33 -7.47
N ILE A 56 -5.05 1.24 -8.80
CA ILE A 56 -5.14 2.41 -9.68
C ILE A 56 -6.33 3.29 -9.31
N LYS A 57 -7.49 2.70 -8.99
CA LYS A 57 -8.68 3.44 -8.57
C LYS A 57 -8.42 4.22 -7.28
N MET A 58 -7.78 3.60 -6.29
CA MET A 58 -7.42 4.28 -5.02
C MET A 58 -6.43 5.43 -5.26
N LEU A 59 -5.43 5.22 -6.13
CA LEU A 59 -4.48 6.26 -6.51
C LEU A 59 -5.17 7.45 -7.22
N LYS A 60 -6.07 7.17 -8.18
CA LYS A 60 -6.83 8.20 -8.91
C LYS A 60 -7.74 9.01 -7.96
N ASN A 61 -8.34 8.35 -6.99
CA ASN A 61 -9.18 9.00 -5.98
C ASN A 61 -8.38 9.78 -4.93
N LYS A 62 -7.05 9.70 -4.97
CA LYS A 62 -6.13 10.30 -3.99
C LYS A 62 -6.38 9.79 -2.57
N ASP A 63 -6.76 8.51 -2.46
CA ASP A 63 -7.03 7.87 -1.16
C ASP A 63 -5.77 7.89 -0.26
N TYR A 64 -4.57 7.98 -0.87
CA TYR A 64 -3.30 8.16 -0.17
C TYR A 64 -3.21 9.44 0.69
N LEU A 65 -4.10 10.41 0.51
CA LEU A 65 -4.23 11.57 1.41
C LEU A 65 -4.80 11.16 2.79
N GLN A 66 -5.53 10.04 2.86
CA GLN A 66 -5.96 9.37 4.08
C GLN A 66 -5.14 8.08 4.24
N ILE A 67 -3.86 8.25 4.59
CA ILE A 67 -2.85 7.19 4.49
C ILE A 67 -3.23 5.92 5.28
N ASP A 68 -3.83 6.06 6.46
CA ASP A 68 -4.26 4.93 7.29
C ASP A 68 -5.31 4.08 6.57
N SER A 69 -6.39 4.72 6.08
CA SER A 69 -7.47 4.08 5.32
C SER A 69 -6.94 3.41 4.05
N PHE A 70 -6.01 4.07 3.37
CA PHE A 70 -5.35 3.57 2.18
C PHE A 70 -4.53 2.30 2.47
N ILE A 71 -3.69 2.32 3.50
CA ILE A 71 -2.90 1.18 3.94
C ILE A 71 -3.81 0.01 4.35
N PHE A 72 -4.90 0.27 5.07
CA PHE A 72 -5.87 -0.77 5.41
C PHE A 72 -6.49 -1.43 4.17
N ALA A 73 -6.80 -0.66 3.12
CA ALA A 73 -7.33 -1.20 1.88
C ALA A 73 -6.30 -2.09 1.17
N LEU A 74 -5.02 -1.69 1.14
CA LEU A 74 -3.93 -2.49 0.57
C LEU A 74 -3.69 -3.79 1.36
N ILE A 75 -3.72 -3.76 2.69
CA ILE A 75 -3.61 -4.96 3.53
C ILE A 75 -4.80 -5.91 3.27
N ARG A 76 -6.01 -5.38 3.08
CA ARG A 76 -7.18 -6.19 2.72
C ARG A 76 -7.01 -6.87 1.36
N LEU A 77 -6.47 -6.16 0.37
CA LEU A 77 -6.14 -6.73 -0.94
C LEU A 77 -5.13 -7.87 -0.80
N HIS A 78 -4.01 -7.65 -0.09
CA HIS A 78 -3.04 -8.70 0.20
C HIS A 78 -3.68 -9.95 0.82
N LYS A 79 -4.57 -9.75 1.80
CA LYS A 79 -5.28 -10.86 2.48
C LYS A 79 -6.23 -11.61 1.54
N ALA A 80 -6.87 -10.91 0.60
CA ALA A 80 -7.72 -11.54 -0.41
C ALA A 80 -6.89 -12.40 -1.36
N THR A 81 -5.71 -11.91 -1.78
CA THR A 81 -4.76 -12.66 -2.61
C THR A 81 -4.33 -13.99 -1.98
N ARG A 82 -4.03 -14.01 -0.67
CA ARG A 82 -3.63 -15.26 0.02
C ARG A 82 -4.72 -16.33 0.14
N LYS A 83 -5.97 -16.01 -0.19
CA LYS A 83 -7.11 -16.94 -0.10
C LYS A 83 -7.55 -17.49 -1.47
N ALA A 84 -7.04 -16.92 -2.56
CA ALA A 84 -7.24 -17.42 -3.92
C ALA A 84 -6.18 -18.49 -4.23
#